data_AF-A0A0C9YTB0-F1
#
_entry.id   AF-A0A0C9YTB0-F1
#
_cell.length_a   1.000
_cell.length_b   1.000
_cell.length_c   1.000
_cell.angle_alpha   90.00
_cell.angle_beta   90.00
_cell.angle_gamma   90.00
#
_symmetry.space_group_name_H-M   'P 1'
#
loop_
_entity.id
_entity.type
_entity.pdbx_description
1 polymer ?
#
loop_
_entity_poly.entity_id
_entity_poly.type
_entity_poly.pdbx_seq_one_letter_code
_entity_poly.pdbx_strand_id
1 'polypeptide(L)'
;MQQVIGRTRSDDASHLRSIISSHAVPHPDKKLVDPPVGAKGSKGRLGFNHPELARLLCPTRSLRGLLEDSAEYVSHFMNGGILVTAQKWPAVLYSGEIAGDNYNPEKSDEGFL
;
A
#
# COMPACT_ATOMS: atom_id res chain seq x y z
N MET A 1 -30.21 1.84 -8.33
CA MET A 1 -29.44 1.42 -7.13
C MET A 1 -28.02 0.95 -7.42
N GLN A 2 -27.75 0.08 -8.41
CA GLN A 2 -26.38 -0.39 -8.72
C GLN A 2 -25.39 0.73 -9.09
N GLN A 3 -25.86 1.77 -9.78
CA GLN A 3 -25.06 2.94 -10.17
C GLN A 3 -24.55 3.75 -8.97
N VAL A 4 -25.34 3.88 -7.90
CA VAL A 4 -24.98 4.65 -6.69
C VAL A 4 -23.94 3.91 -5.87
N ILE A 5 -24.12 2.59 -5.71
CA ILE A 5 -23.15 1.72 -5.03
C ILE A 5 -21.80 1.70 -5.76
N GLY A 6 -21.82 1.67 -7.10
CA GLY A 6 -20.61 1.78 -7.91
C GLY A 6 -19.92 3.14 -7.76
N ARG A 7 -20.69 4.22 -7.63
CA ARG A 7 -20.18 5.59 -7.45
C ARG A 7 -19.53 5.78 -6.08
N THR A 8 -20.19 5.37 -5.01
CA THR A 8 -19.64 5.44 -3.64
C THR A 8 -18.39 4.57 -3.48
N ARG A 9 -18.39 3.34 -4.04
CA ARG A 9 -17.17 2.50 -4.09
C ARG A 9 -16.04 3.13 -4.88
N SER A 10 -16.36 3.90 -5.92
CA SER A 10 -15.36 4.52 -6.78
C SER A 10 -14.78 5.77 -6.13
N ASP A 11 -15.56 6.56 -5.39
CA ASP A 11 -15.07 7.79 -4.74
C ASP A 11 -14.00 7.48 -3.68
N ASP A 12 -14.31 6.58 -2.73
CA ASP A 12 -13.37 6.23 -1.64
C ASP A 12 -12.03 5.71 -2.18
N ALA A 13 -12.08 4.84 -3.20
CA ALA A 13 -10.88 4.28 -3.82
C ALA A 13 -10.15 5.26 -4.75
N SER A 14 -10.86 6.25 -5.33
CA SER A 14 -10.25 7.23 -6.24
C SER A 14 -9.40 8.25 -5.49
N HIS A 15 -9.81 8.65 -4.29
CA HIS A 15 -9.00 9.52 -3.43
C HIS A 15 -7.72 8.82 -2.97
N LEU A 16 -7.79 7.53 -2.67
CA LEU A 16 -6.61 6.74 -2.29
C LEU A 16 -5.57 6.63 -3.42
N ARG A 17 -5.97 6.64 -4.70
CA ARG A 17 -5.02 6.60 -5.81
C ARG A 17 -4.08 7.81 -5.83
N SER A 18 -4.60 8.99 -5.51
CA SER A 18 -3.79 10.22 -5.45
C SER A 18 -2.71 10.11 -4.37
N ILE A 19 -3.11 9.62 -3.19
CA ILE A 19 -2.22 9.42 -2.04
C ILE A 19 -1.19 8.32 -2.34
N ILE A 20 -1.62 7.18 -2.87
CA ILE A 20 -0.70 6.09 -3.26
C ILE A 20 0.32 6.57 -4.29
N SER A 21 -0.08 7.42 -5.24
CA SER A 21 0.82 7.94 -6.27
C SER A 21 1.84 8.93 -5.71
N SER A 22 1.46 9.76 -4.72
CA SER A 22 2.39 10.69 -4.07
C SER A 22 3.38 10.00 -3.13
N HIS A 23 3.00 8.85 -2.56
CA HIS A 23 3.84 8.07 -1.64
C HIS A 23 4.54 6.88 -2.29
N ALA A 24 4.32 6.63 -3.59
CA ALA A 24 4.96 5.54 -4.34
C ALA A 24 6.50 5.61 -4.31
N VAL A 25 7.04 6.83 -4.18
CA VAL A 25 8.47 7.08 -4.05
C VAL A 25 8.68 8.19 -3.00
N PRO A 26 9.68 8.09 -2.11
CA PRO A 26 10.03 9.18 -1.18
C PRO A 26 10.30 10.54 -1.86
N HIS A 27 10.87 10.52 -3.07
CA HIS A 27 11.18 11.70 -3.87
C HIS A 27 10.82 11.44 -5.35
N PRO A 28 9.55 11.62 -5.75
CA PRO A 28 9.09 11.31 -7.10
C PRO A 28 9.73 12.18 -8.18
N ASP A 29 10.30 13.34 -7.78
CA ASP A 29 11.11 14.24 -8.59
C ASP A 29 12.54 13.73 -8.82
N LYS A 30 13.05 12.86 -7.94
CA LYS A 30 14.44 12.35 -7.98
C LYS A 30 14.55 10.90 -8.38
N LYS A 31 13.54 10.09 -8.09
CA LYS A 31 13.53 8.65 -8.35
C LYS A 31 12.14 8.23 -8.82
N LEU A 32 12.09 7.36 -9.82
CA LEU A 32 10.86 6.67 -10.21
C LEU A 32 10.78 5.33 -9.49
N VAL A 33 9.57 4.76 -9.44
CA VAL A 33 9.41 3.40 -8.91
C VAL A 33 10.24 2.40 -9.71
N ASP A 34 10.87 1.46 -9.01
CA ASP A 34 11.67 0.40 -9.62
C ASP A 34 11.06 -0.98 -9.31
N PRO A 35 10.64 -1.75 -10.33
CA PRO A 35 10.68 -1.48 -11.77
C PRO A 35 9.65 -0.45 -12.26
N PRO A 36 9.91 0.32 -13.33
CA PRO A 36 8.98 1.34 -13.82
C PRO A 36 7.58 0.83 -14.12
N VAL A 37 6.57 1.52 -13.58
CA VAL A 37 5.15 1.26 -13.84
C VAL A 37 4.73 2.03 -15.09
N GLY A 38 4.63 1.36 -16.25
CA GLY A 38 4.10 1.99 -17.47
C GLY A 38 4.71 1.51 -18.80
N ALA A 39 5.84 0.81 -18.78
CA ALA A 39 6.44 0.28 -20.01
C ALA A 39 5.75 -1.03 -20.44
N LYS A 40 4.64 -0.95 -21.20
CA LYS A 40 3.91 -2.11 -21.78
C LYS A 40 3.69 -3.28 -20.79
N GLY A 41 3.55 -2.96 -19.50
CA GLY A 41 3.57 -3.93 -18.43
C GLY A 41 2.17 -4.41 -18.09
N SER A 42 1.94 -5.72 -18.26
CA SER A 42 0.86 -6.49 -17.64
C SER A 42 0.52 -5.97 -16.23
N LYS A 43 -0.77 -5.98 -15.86
CA LYS A 43 -1.26 -5.75 -14.48
C LYS A 43 -0.51 -6.60 -13.43
N GLY A 44 0.21 -7.64 -13.86
CA GLY A 44 1.12 -8.43 -13.05
C GLY A 44 2.33 -7.68 -12.47
N ARG A 45 2.58 -6.41 -12.83
CA ARG A 45 3.61 -5.56 -12.18
C ARG A 45 3.02 -4.44 -11.31
N LEU A 46 1.80 -4.63 -10.80
CA LEU A 46 1.11 -3.69 -9.92
C LEU A 46 0.77 -4.34 -8.57
N GLY A 47 0.46 -3.51 -7.57
CA GLY A 47 0.02 -3.95 -6.25
C GLY A 47 1.10 -4.78 -5.55
N PHE A 48 0.71 -5.93 -4.98
CA PHE A 48 1.63 -6.82 -4.25
C PHE A 48 2.70 -7.49 -5.11
N ASN A 49 2.56 -7.48 -6.44
CA ASN A 49 3.58 -8.00 -7.35
C ASN A 49 4.70 -6.99 -7.65
N HIS A 50 4.59 -5.76 -7.13
CA HIS A 50 5.59 -4.72 -7.26
C HIS A 50 6.18 -4.40 -5.88
N PRO A 51 7.49 -4.48 -5.67
CA PRO A 51 8.09 -4.38 -4.33
C PRO A 51 7.76 -3.07 -3.62
N GLU A 52 7.88 -1.92 -4.32
CA GLU A 52 7.60 -0.62 -3.71
C GLU A 52 6.10 -0.37 -3.47
N LEU A 53 5.22 -0.77 -4.40
CA LEU A 53 3.76 -0.64 -4.21
C LEU A 53 3.22 -1.63 -3.16
N ALA A 54 3.79 -2.83 -3.06
CA ALA A 54 3.43 -3.83 -2.06
C ALA A 54 3.63 -3.26 -0.64
N ARG A 55 4.70 -2.50 -0.42
CA ARG A 55 4.98 -1.83 0.86
C ARG A 55 3.89 -0.86 1.24
N LEU A 56 3.42 -0.05 0.29
CA LEU A 56 2.33 0.90 0.52
C LEU A 56 1.01 0.23 0.91
N LEU A 57 0.72 -0.92 0.30
CA LEU A 57 -0.54 -1.65 0.51
C LEU A 57 -0.48 -2.63 1.69
N CYS A 58 0.71 -2.94 2.19
CA CYS A 58 0.90 -3.83 3.32
C CYS A 58 0.33 -3.18 4.58
N PRO A 59 -0.41 -3.91 5.44
CA PRO A 59 -0.77 -3.40 6.75
C PRO A 59 0.47 -2.95 7.53
N THR A 60 0.40 -1.83 8.25
CA THR A 60 1.63 -1.25 8.81
C THR A 60 2.31 -2.15 9.85
N ARG A 61 1.52 -2.87 10.65
CA ARG A 61 2.03 -3.90 11.60
C ARG A 61 2.84 -5.01 10.94
N SER A 62 2.56 -5.23 9.66
CA SER A 62 3.07 -6.30 8.82
C SER A 62 4.23 -5.85 7.93
N LEU A 63 4.43 -4.54 7.82
CA LEU A 63 5.41 -3.93 6.91
C LEU A 63 6.84 -4.39 7.23
N ARG A 64 7.19 -4.52 8.51
CA ARG A 64 8.52 -4.97 8.91
C ARG A 64 8.86 -6.37 8.38
N GLY A 65 7.90 -7.31 8.44
CA GLY A 65 8.10 -8.65 7.89
C GLY A 65 8.28 -8.64 6.36
N LEU A 66 7.56 -7.76 5.66
CA LEU A 66 7.73 -7.57 4.22
C LEU A 66 9.11 -6.95 3.86
N LEU A 67 9.66 -6.08 4.71
CA LEU A 67 10.99 -5.49 4.51
C LEU A 67 12.12 -6.49 4.78
N GLU A 68 11.93 -7.41 5.71
CA GLU A 68 12.90 -8.46 6.07
C GLU A 68 12.93 -9.60 5.03
N ASP A 69 11.78 -10.18 4.64
CA ASP A 69 11.69 -11.18 3.57
C ASP A 69 10.46 -10.95 2.68
N SER A 70 10.65 -10.15 1.62
CA SER A 70 9.53 -9.77 0.76
C SER A 70 8.89 -10.93 0.00
N ALA A 71 9.64 -11.98 -0.36
CA ALA A 71 9.14 -13.05 -1.22
C ALA A 71 8.28 -14.04 -0.43
N GLU A 72 8.77 -14.47 0.74
CA GLU A 72 8.02 -15.34 1.63
C GLU A 72 6.77 -14.62 2.16
N TYR A 73 6.93 -13.34 2.52
CA TYR A 73 5.83 -12.54 3.04
C TYR A 73 4.69 -12.35 2.04
N VAL A 74 5.01 -12.01 0.79
CA VAL A 74 4.00 -11.87 -0.28
C VAL A 74 3.31 -13.21 -0.53
N SER A 75 4.04 -14.33 -0.52
CA SER A 75 3.44 -15.67 -0.64
C SER A 75 2.46 -15.96 0.51
N HIS A 76 2.87 -15.72 1.76
CA HIS A 76 2.01 -15.88 2.93
C HIS A 76 0.78 -14.98 2.88
N PHE A 77 0.93 -13.76 2.38
CA PHE A 77 -0.15 -12.79 2.24
C PHE A 77 -1.17 -13.23 1.18
N MET A 78 -0.70 -13.63 0.00
CA MET A 78 -1.54 -14.08 -1.12
C MET A 78 -2.28 -15.39 -0.80
N ASN A 79 -1.68 -16.25 0.02
CA ASN A 79 -2.29 -17.51 0.48
C ASN A 79 -3.23 -17.32 1.69
N GLY A 80 -3.47 -16.09 2.15
CA GLY A 80 -4.37 -15.80 3.27
C GLY A 80 -3.80 -16.09 4.66
N GLY A 81 -2.50 -16.35 4.77
CA GLY A 81 -1.80 -16.54 6.05
C GLY A 81 -1.73 -15.26 6.89
N ILE A 82 -1.92 -14.09 6.27
CA ILE A 82 -2.02 -12.80 6.96
C ILE A 82 -3.47 -12.31 6.85
N LEU A 83 -4.17 -12.36 7.98
CA LEU A 83 -5.53 -11.83 8.06
C LEU A 83 -5.51 -10.30 8.04
N VAL A 84 -5.95 -9.70 6.94
CA VAL A 84 -6.18 -8.26 6.82
C VAL A 84 -7.62 -7.96 7.22
N THR A 85 -7.80 -7.24 8.34
CA THR A 85 -9.12 -6.79 8.81
C THR A 85 -9.27 -5.29 8.53
N ALA A 86 -10.50 -4.78 8.62
CA ALA A 86 -10.77 -3.34 8.43
C ALA A 86 -10.02 -2.43 9.44
N GLN A 87 -9.51 -2.99 10.54
CA GLN A 87 -8.72 -2.25 11.54
C GLN A 87 -7.21 -2.24 11.22
N LYS A 88 -6.78 -3.03 10.24
CA LYS A 88 -5.39 -3.15 9.82
C LYS A 88 -5.15 -2.27 8.61
N TRP A 89 -4.91 -1.00 8.88
CA TRP A 89 -4.69 0.02 7.87
C TRP A 89 -3.36 -0.18 7.12
N PRO A 90 -3.33 0.11 5.81
CA PRO A 90 -2.11 0.02 5.01
C PRO A 90 -1.12 1.13 5.35
N ALA A 91 0.18 0.85 5.14
CA ALA A 91 1.28 1.75 5.46
C ALA A 91 1.16 3.12 4.82
N VAL A 92 0.59 3.20 3.61
CA VAL A 92 0.36 4.45 2.88
C VAL A 92 -0.51 5.46 3.63
N LEU A 93 -1.30 5.04 4.62
CA LEU A 93 -2.12 5.96 5.39
C LEU A 93 -1.36 6.66 6.50
N TYR A 94 -0.14 6.23 6.82
CA TYR A 94 0.66 6.80 7.90
C TYR A 94 1.80 7.65 7.33
N SER A 95 1.96 8.85 7.90
CA SER A 95 3.02 9.79 7.55
C SER A 95 4.42 9.24 7.87
N GLY A 96 5.45 9.76 7.18
CA GLY A 96 6.83 9.30 7.33
C GLY A 96 7.72 9.64 6.14
N GLU A 97 9.05 9.51 6.30
CA GLU A 97 9.97 9.48 5.14
C GLU A 97 9.70 8.24 4.29
N ILE A 98 9.44 7.12 4.97
CA ILE A 98 8.88 5.90 4.39
C ILE A 98 7.44 5.76 4.89
N ALA A 99 6.53 5.36 4.00
CA ALA A 99 5.15 5.09 4.36
C ALA A 99 5.08 4.09 5.52
N GLY A 100 4.37 4.44 6.59
CA GLY A 100 4.28 3.61 7.79
C GLY A 100 5.22 3.97 8.94
N ASP A 101 6.18 4.89 8.77
CA ASP A 101 7.19 5.18 9.81
C ASP A 101 6.59 5.75 11.09
N ASN A 102 5.60 6.64 10.99
CA ASN A 102 4.95 7.24 12.16
C ASN A 102 3.85 6.37 12.76
N TYR A 103 3.80 5.08 12.41
CA TYR A 103 2.82 4.16 12.96
C TYR A 103 3.07 3.86 14.43
N ASN A 104 2.08 4.17 15.27
CA ASN A 104 2.10 3.80 16.68
C ASN A 104 1.32 2.48 16.90
N PRO A 105 1.97 1.38 17.34
CA PRO A 105 1.29 0.11 17.57
C PRO A 105 0.29 0.14 18.73
N GLU A 106 0.50 1.01 19.72
CA GLU A 106 -0.38 1.18 20.90
C GLU A 106 -1.58 2.08 20.60
N LYS A 107 -1.44 2.98 19.62
CA LYS A 107 -2.49 3.89 19.15
C LYS A 107 -2.52 3.93 17.64
N SER A 108 -3.15 2.92 17.05
CA SER A 108 -3.17 2.71 15.59
C SER A 108 -3.85 3.82 14.79
N ASP A 109 -4.53 4.74 15.47
CA ASP A 109 -5.19 5.91 14.91
C ASP A 109 -4.34 7.19 14.94
N GLU A 110 -3.20 7.16 15.62
CA GLU A 110 -2.22 8.26 15.55
C GLU A 110 -1.31 8.09 14.30
N GLY A 111 -0.89 9.22 13.73
CA GLY A 111 0.09 9.26 12.63
C GLY A 111 -0.50 9.17 11.22
N PHE A 112 -1.83 9.21 11.07
CA PHE A 112 -2.50 9.30 9.76
C PHE A 112 -2.10 10.56 8.98
N LEU A 113 -2.10 10.46 7.65
CA LEU A 113 -1.95 11.58 6.69
C LEU A 113 -3.14 12.54 6.70
#